data_AF-A0AAD5VJA7-F1
#
_entry.id   AF-A0AAD5VJA7-F1
#
_cell.length_a   1.000
_cell.length_b   1.000
_cell.length_c   1.000
_cell.angle_alpha   90.00
_cell.angle_beta   90.00
_cell.angle_gamma   90.00
#
_symmetry.space_group_name_H-M   'P 1'
#
loop_
_entity.id
_entity.type
_entity.pdbx_description
1 polymer ?
#
loop_
_entity_poly.entity_id
_entity_poly.type
_entity_poly.pdbx_seq_one_letter_code
_entity_poly.pdbx_strand_id
1 'polypeptide(L)'
;MPKDFNPDRFIEKGVLKNDVLDPFVVASFGFGRRVCPGSRIGLSVLYLAAASLSSVFDISPTLDHDGKPIDVEPKFAAASSVSGVLPFPCNITPRQGRNVESLLQEHLDTEML
;
A
#
# COMPACT_ATOMS: atom_id res chain seq x y z
N MET A 1 -9.35 -0.33 20.15
CA MET A 1 -9.48 -0.29 18.69
C MET A 1 -9.18 -1.67 18.13
N PRO A 2 -9.79 -2.08 16.99
CA PRO A 2 -9.45 -3.34 16.35
C PRO A 2 -7.94 -3.38 16.10
N LYS A 3 -7.29 -4.50 16.42
CA LYS A 3 -5.85 -4.68 16.23
C LYS A 3 -5.53 -5.42 14.94
N ASP A 4 -6.51 -6.13 14.39
CA ASP A 4 -6.31 -7.01 13.24
C ASP A 4 -6.70 -6.28 11.94
N PHE A 5 -5.82 -6.40 10.94
CA PHE A 5 -6.13 -6.01 9.57
C PHE A 5 -7.10 -7.03 8.96
N ASN A 6 -8.32 -6.60 8.66
CA ASN A 6 -9.36 -7.46 8.09
C ASN A 6 -10.11 -6.73 6.95
N PRO A 7 -9.82 -7.04 5.67
CA PRO A 7 -10.51 -6.47 4.52
C PRO A 7 -12.02 -6.76 4.48
N ASP A 8 -12.48 -7.91 5.01
CA ASP A 8 -13.89 -8.32 5.02
C ASP A 8 -14.78 -7.39 5.87
N ARG A 9 -14.14 -6.51 6.65
CA ARG A 9 -14.83 -5.39 7.30
C ARG A 9 -15.56 -4.50 6.29
N PHE A 10 -15.03 -4.34 5.08
CA PHE A 10 -15.58 -3.46 4.04
C PHE A 10 -16.08 -4.20 2.80
N ILE A 11 -15.79 -5.50 2.68
CA ILE A 11 -16.10 -6.32 1.49
C ILE A 11 -17.01 -7.48 1.88
N GLU A 12 -18.04 -7.73 1.09
CA GLU A 12 -18.86 -8.94 1.12
C GLU A 12 -19.00 -9.52 -0.29
N LYS A 13 -18.66 -10.80 -0.47
CA LYS A 13 -18.76 -11.50 -1.78
C LYS A 13 -18.07 -10.73 -2.92
N GLY A 14 -16.94 -10.09 -2.63
CA GLY A 14 -16.16 -9.32 -3.60
C GLY A 14 -16.73 -7.92 -3.92
N VAL A 15 -17.81 -7.50 -3.26
CA VAL A 15 -18.42 -6.18 -3.44
C VAL A 15 -18.28 -5.37 -2.16
N LEU A 16 -18.15 -4.04 -2.29
CA LEU A 16 -18.12 -3.15 -1.13
C LEU A 16 -19.48 -3.18 -0.40
N LYS A 17 -19.41 -3.25 0.93
CA LYS A 17 -20.56 -3.16 1.81
C LYS A 17 -21.13 -1.74 1.80
N ASN A 18 -22.45 -1.62 1.76
CA ASN A 18 -23.16 -0.33 1.80
C ASN A 18 -23.68 0.02 3.21
N ASP A 19 -23.56 -0.90 4.16
CA ASP A 19 -23.99 -0.75 5.56
C ASP A 19 -22.83 -0.30 6.48
N VAL A 20 -21.66 -0.04 5.93
CA VAL A 20 -20.47 0.43 6.65
C VAL A 20 -20.12 1.84 6.19
N LEU A 21 -19.77 2.71 7.14
CA LEU A 21 -19.30 4.07 6.83
C LEU A 21 -17.96 4.02 6.07
N ASP A 22 -17.88 4.76 4.96
CA ASP A 22 -16.64 4.90 4.19
C ASP A 22 -15.56 5.63 5.03
N PRO A 23 -14.44 4.97 5.36
CA PRO A 23 -13.34 5.57 6.12
C PRO A 23 -12.76 6.83 5.46
N PHE A 24 -12.83 6.93 4.13
CA PHE A 24 -12.40 8.13 3.40
C PHE A 24 -13.19 9.37 3.83
N VAL A 25 -14.50 9.21 4.05
CA VAL A 25 -15.42 10.30 4.40
C VAL A 25 -15.34 10.64 5.89
N VAL A 26 -15.16 9.64 6.76
CA VAL A 26 -15.39 9.82 8.21
C VAL A 26 -14.12 9.82 9.06
N ALA A 27 -12.99 9.32 8.57
CA ALA A 27 -11.81 9.09 9.41
C ALA A 27 -10.49 9.48 8.75
N SER A 28 -10.10 8.82 7.66
CA SER A 28 -8.72 8.81 7.13
C SER A 28 -8.18 10.19 6.76
N PHE A 29 -9.05 11.10 6.34
CA PHE A 29 -8.70 12.46 5.91
C PHE A 29 -9.39 13.56 6.74
N GLY A 30 -10.05 13.20 7.84
CA GLY A 30 -10.89 14.11 8.62
C GLY A 30 -12.17 14.53 7.89
N PHE A 31 -12.89 15.51 8.44
CA PHE A 31 -14.18 15.96 7.93
C PHE A 31 -14.40 17.47 8.16
N GLY A 32 -15.42 18.03 7.48
CA GLY A 32 -15.83 19.44 7.64
C GLY A 32 -14.84 20.45 7.06
N ARG A 33 -14.80 21.67 7.61
CA ARG A 33 -14.01 22.81 7.08
C ARG A 33 -12.49 22.59 7.10
N ARG A 34 -11.99 21.56 7.78
CA ARG A 34 -10.56 21.24 7.92
C ARG A 34 -10.23 19.84 7.39
N VAL A 35 -11.09 19.27 6.55
CA VAL A 35 -10.78 18.04 5.81
C VAL A 35 -9.47 18.20 5.04
N CYS A 36 -8.68 17.13 4.95
CA CYS A 36 -7.39 17.15 4.27
C CYS A 36 -7.58 17.63 2.82
N PRO A 37 -6.97 18.78 2.43
CA PRO A 37 -7.13 19.31 1.07
C PRO A 37 -6.50 18.41 0.01
N GLY A 38 -5.55 17.55 0.40
CA GLY A 38 -4.91 16.56 -0.47
C GLY A 38 -5.60 15.20 -0.53
N SER A 39 -6.76 15.01 0.12
CA SER A 39 -7.43 13.70 0.26
C SER A 39 -7.64 12.98 -1.07
N ARG A 40 -8.17 13.68 -2.07
CA ARG A 40 -8.43 13.11 -3.41
C ARG A 40 -7.15 12.69 -4.11
N ILE A 41 -6.12 13.53 -4.06
CA ILE A 41 -4.82 13.22 -4.68
C ILE A 41 -4.17 12.05 -3.94
N GLY A 42 -4.16 12.08 -2.61
CA GLY A 42 -3.58 11.03 -1.78
C GLY A 42 -4.21 9.67 -2.02
N LEU A 43 -5.55 9.60 -2.13
CA LEU A 43 -6.24 8.35 -2.44
C LEU A 43 -5.91 7.84 -3.85
N SER A 44 -5.91 8.73 -4.86
CA SER A 44 -5.55 8.35 -6.24
C SER A 44 -4.11 7.85 -6.34
N VAL A 45 -3.17 8.54 -5.70
CA VAL A 45 -1.75 8.14 -5.68
C VAL A 45 -1.59 6.79 -4.98
N LEU A 46 -2.24 6.57 -3.83
CA LEU A 46 -2.19 5.28 -3.13
C LEU A 46 -2.76 4.14 -3.99
N TYR A 47 -3.89 4.38 -4.65
CA TYR A 47 -4.50 3.40 -5.54
C TYR A 47 -3.58 3.05 -6.71
N LEU A 48 -3.03 4.06 -7.39
CA LEU A 48 -2.12 3.86 -8.51
C LEU A 48 -0.84 3.15 -8.07
N ALA A 49 -0.24 3.55 -6.94
CA ALA A 49 0.96 2.90 -6.42
C ALA A 49 0.69 1.42 -6.11
N ALA A 50 -0.40 1.10 -5.43
CA ALA A 50 -0.76 -0.27 -5.10
C ALA A 50 -1.03 -1.12 -6.35
N ALA A 51 -1.80 -0.60 -7.30
CA ALA A 51 -2.13 -1.28 -8.55
C ALA A 51 -0.89 -1.50 -9.43
N SER A 52 -0.07 -0.45 -9.63
CA SER A 52 1.16 -0.52 -10.43
C SER A 52 2.14 -1.52 -9.83
N LEU A 53 2.41 -1.41 -8.52
CA LEU A 53 3.34 -2.32 -7.84
C LEU A 53 2.84 -3.77 -7.90
N SER A 54 1.56 -4.01 -7.64
CA SER A 54 0.97 -5.37 -7.70
C SER A 54 0.89 -5.94 -9.12
N SER A 55 0.88 -5.09 -10.15
CA SER A 55 0.82 -5.52 -11.55
C SER A 55 2.17 -6.01 -12.08
N VAL A 56 3.27 -5.48 -11.54
CA VAL A 56 4.63 -5.70 -12.02
C VAL A 56 5.44 -6.58 -11.08
N PHE A 57 5.20 -6.54 -9.78
CA PHE A 57 6.04 -7.20 -8.78
C PHE A 57 5.26 -8.22 -7.93
N ASP A 58 5.98 -9.25 -7.51
CA ASP A 58 5.63 -10.11 -6.39
C ASP A 58 6.35 -9.58 -5.15
N ILE A 59 5.56 -9.31 -4.11
CA ILE A 59 6.03 -8.78 -2.82
C ILE A 59 5.84 -9.90 -1.80
N SER A 60 6.92 -10.33 -1.16
CA SER A 60 6.88 -11.39 -0.15
C SER A 60 7.75 -11.03 1.06
N PRO A 61 7.54 -11.68 2.21
CA PRO A 61 8.53 -11.65 3.28
C PRO A 61 9.86 -12.22 2.79
N THR A 62 10.95 -11.78 3.40
CA THR A 62 12.25 -12.48 3.26
C THR A 62 12.19 -13.83 3.97
N LEU A 63 13.10 -14.74 3.60
CA LEU A 63 13.23 -16.03 4.26
C LEU A 63 14.27 -15.98 5.39
N ASP A 64 14.06 -16.77 6.43
CA ASP A 64 15.04 -17.02 7.49
C ASP A 64 16.11 -18.05 7.05
N HIS A 65 17.01 -18.43 7.97
CA HIS A 65 18.07 -19.40 7.70
C HIS A 65 17.55 -20.81 7.34
N ASP A 66 16.31 -21.14 7.72
CA ASP A 66 15.65 -22.42 7.44
C ASP A 66 14.77 -22.36 6.17
N GLY A 67 14.77 -21.22 5.47
CA GLY A 67 13.97 -21.01 4.26
C GLY A 67 12.49 -20.72 4.54
N LYS A 68 12.12 -20.34 5.77
CA LYS A 68 10.74 -19.99 6.14
C LYS A 68 10.50 -18.48 6.04
N PRO A 69 9.31 -18.03 5.63
CA PRO A 69 8.97 -16.60 5.62
C PRO A 69 9.11 -16.01 7.03
N ILE A 70 9.85 -14.90 7.14
CA ILE A 70 9.93 -14.13 8.38
C ILE A 70 8.57 -13.49 8.64
N ASP A 71 8.07 -13.63 9.87
CA ASP A 71 6.85 -12.92 10.28
C ASP A 71 7.13 -11.42 10.38
N VAL A 72 6.38 -10.63 9.62
CA VAL A 72 6.58 -9.18 9.52
C VAL A 72 5.59 -8.48 10.42
N GLU A 73 6.03 -8.16 11.64
CA GLU A 73 5.29 -7.27 12.54
C GLU A 73 5.65 -5.80 12.26
N PRO A 74 4.70 -4.95 11.83
CA PRO A 74 4.99 -3.55 11.55
C PRO A 74 5.30 -2.80 12.86
N LYS A 75 6.51 -2.25 12.95
CA LYS A 75 6.92 -1.34 14.03
C LYS A 75 6.80 0.09 13.53
N PHE A 76 6.39 1.00 14.42
CA PHE A 76 6.15 2.40 14.06
C PHE A 76 7.09 3.30 14.84
N ALA A 77 7.47 4.43 14.22
CA ALA A 77 8.28 5.45 14.89
C ALA A 77 7.53 6.00 16.12
N ALA A 78 8.20 6.02 17.28
CA ALA A 78 7.66 6.60 18.49
C ALA A 78 7.55 8.14 18.36
N ALA A 79 6.51 8.72 18.97
CA ALA A 79 6.30 10.18 19.06
C ALA A 79 6.28 10.91 17.69
N SER A 80 5.56 10.35 16.71
CA SER A 80 5.33 10.97 15.41
C SER A 80 3.90 11.46 15.25
N SER A 81 3.69 12.57 14.52
CA SER A 81 2.37 13.07 14.13
C SER A 81 1.69 12.21 13.06
N VAL A 82 2.46 11.32 12.42
CA VAL A 82 2.01 10.33 11.44
C VAL A 82 2.45 8.93 11.84
N SER A 83 1.65 7.92 11.52
CA SER A 83 2.01 6.51 11.75
C SER A 83 3.01 6.03 10.68
N GLY A 84 4.28 6.41 10.83
CA GLY A 84 5.37 5.98 9.95
C GLY A 84 5.91 4.61 10.36
N VAL A 85 5.83 3.63 9.45
CA VAL A 85 6.42 2.29 9.63
C VAL A 85 7.95 2.37 9.57
N LEU A 86 8.62 1.70 10.50
CA LEU A 86 10.07 1.48 10.49
C LEU A 86 10.45 0.46 9.41
N PRO A 87 11.66 0.54 8.82
CA PRO A 87 12.11 -0.43 7.84
C PRO A 87 11.97 -1.87 8.34
N PHE A 88 11.44 -2.75 7.48
CA PHE A 88 11.29 -4.17 7.72
C PHE A 88 11.78 -4.95 6.49
N PRO A 89 12.28 -6.19 6.67
CA PRO A 89 12.80 -6.96 5.55
C PRO A 89 11.64 -7.47 4.69
N CYS A 90 11.73 -7.22 3.38
CA CYS A 90 10.82 -7.74 2.37
C CYS A 90 11.58 -8.02 1.08
N ASN A 91 11.03 -8.92 0.28
CA ASN A 91 11.51 -9.23 -1.06
C ASN A 91 10.52 -8.65 -2.07
N ILE A 92 11.04 -7.92 -3.06
CA ILE A 92 10.26 -7.34 -4.16
C ILE A 92 10.93 -7.80 -5.45
N THR A 93 10.25 -8.68 -6.17
CA THR A 93 10.79 -9.30 -7.40
C THR A 93 9.85 -9.08 -8.57
N PRO A 94 10.35 -8.89 -9.79
CA PRO A 94 9.49 -8.87 -10.97
C PRO A 94 8.60 -10.11 -11.05
N ARG A 95 7.32 -9.92 -11.35
CA ARG A 95 6.40 -11.00 -11.68
C ARG A 95 6.90 -11.76 -12.90
N GLN A 96 6.62 -13.06 -12.95
CA GLN A 96 7.03 -13.87 -14.09
C GLN A 96 6.53 -13.30 -15.41
N GLY A 97 7.44 -13.20 -16.39
CA GLY A 97 7.17 -12.64 -17.71
C GLY A 97 7.11 -11.10 -17.78
N ARG A 98 7.34 -10.39 -16.67
CA ARG A 98 7.48 -8.92 -16.68
C ARG A 98 8.94 -8.52 -16.85
N ASN A 99 9.22 -7.79 -17.93
CA ASN A 99 10.51 -7.15 -18.14
C ASN A 99 10.50 -5.76 -17.48
N VAL A 100 11.06 -5.66 -16.28
CA VAL A 100 11.13 -4.38 -15.54
C VAL A 100 12.23 -3.49 -16.10
N GLU A 101 13.30 -4.06 -16.62
CA GLU A 101 14.43 -3.31 -17.18
C GLU A 101 13.99 -2.47 -18.39
N SER A 102 13.18 -3.04 -19.28
CA SER A 102 12.64 -2.30 -20.44
C SER A 102 11.69 -1.18 -20.01
N LEU A 103 10.85 -1.41 -18.99
CA LEU A 103 9.96 -0.37 -18.45
C LEU A 103 10.74 0.80 -17.85
N LEU A 104 11.86 0.52 -17.19
CA LEU A 104 12.73 1.55 -16.63
C LEU A 104 13.46 2.33 -17.73
N GLN A 105 13.94 1.65 -18.78
CA GLN A 105 14.59 2.30 -19.92
C GLN A 105 13.65 3.26 -20.64
N GLU A 106 12.43 2.82 -20.97
CA GLU A 106 11.42 3.69 -21.60
C GLU A 106 11.13 4.95 -20.78
N HIS A 107 11.06 4.83 -19.45
CA HIS A 107 10.79 5.98 -18.58
C HIS A 107 11.97 6.95 -18.51
N LEU A 108 13.19 6.44 -18.34
CA LEU A 108 14.40 7.28 -18.30
C LEU A 108 14.65 7.99 -19.63
N ASP A 109 14.36 7.34 -20.75
CA ASP A 109 14.48 7.95 -22.09
C ASP A 109 13.41 9.03 -22.31
N THR A 110 12.24 8.91 -21.66
CA THR A 110 11.17 9.93 -21.71
C THR A 110 11.52 11.18 -20.90
N GLU A 111 12.31 11.07 -19.82
CA GLU A 111 12.75 12.21 -19.01
C GLU A 111 13.95 12.97 -19.61
N MET A 112 14.60 12.43 -20.65
CA MET A 112 15.74 13.05 -21.34
C MET A 112 15.39 13.83 -22.63
N LEU A 113 14.09 14.01 -22.92
CA LEU A 113 13.56 14.82 -24.02
C LEU A 113 12.76 16.02 -23.48
#